data_AF-A0A1V3WL64-F1
#
_entry.id   AF-A0A1V3WL64-F1
#
_cell.length_a   1.000
_cell.length_b   1.000
_cell.length_c   1.000
_cell.angle_alpha   90.00
_cell.angle_beta   90.00
_cell.angle_gamma   90.00
#
_symmetry.space_group_name_H-M   'P 1'
#
loop_
_entity.id
_entity.type
_entity.pdbx_description
1 polymer ?
#
loop_
_entity_poly.entity_id
_entity_poly.type
_entity_poly.pdbx_seq_one_letter_code
_entity_poly.pdbx_strand_id
1 'polypeptide(L)' 'MTPRALQYMFRQRLDCTPMQYLRRVRLDRAHRELLDSSRASATVKQIANRWGFIHIGRFAIYYRETYGRSPHATLRG' A
#
# COMPACT_ATOMS: atom_id res chain seq x y z
N MET A 1 3.35 25.17 -8.28
CA MET A 1 3.64 24.68 -6.91
C MET A 1 4.95 23.91 -6.95
N THR A 2 5.93 24.21 -6.09
CA THR A 2 7.26 23.57 -6.15
C THR A 2 7.31 22.31 -5.27
N PRO A 3 8.18 21.32 -5.58
CA PRO A 3 8.34 20.11 -4.77
C PRO A 3 8.65 20.39 -3.28
N ARG A 4 9.39 21.46 -2.99
CA ARG A 4 9.70 21.90 -1.61
C ARG A 4 8.47 22.44 -0.86
N ALA A 5 7.59 23.19 -1.54
CA ALA A 5 6.36 23.70 -0.94
C ALA A 5 5.39 22.55 -0.57
N LEU A 6 5.32 21.50 -1.41
CA LEU A 6 4.54 20.30 -1.14
C LEU A 6 5.11 19.53 0.07
N GLN A 7 6.44 19.34 0.12
CA GLN A 7 7.09 18.69 1.26
C GLN A 7 6.85 19.43 2.57
N TYR A 8 6.91 20.76 2.56
CA TYR A 8 6.65 21.59 3.74
C TYR A 8 5.21 21.43 4.24
N MET A 9 4.23 21.48 3.34
CA MET A 9 2.81 21.29 3.69
C MET A 9 2.50 19.90 4.24
N PHE A 10 3.12 18.84 3.71
CA PHE A 10 2.98 17.48 4.24
C PHE A 10 3.58 17.34 5.64
N ARG A 11 4.76 17.93 5.86
CA ARG A 11 5.44 17.90 7.15
C ARG A 11 4.70 18.73 8.22
N GLN A 12 4.02 19.80 7.83
CA GLN A 12 3.35 20.72 8.74
C GLN A 12 1.91 20.30 9.10
N ARG A 13 1.25 19.44 8.31
CA ARG A 13 -0.15 19.02 8.56
C ARG A 13 -0.38 17.52 8.83
N LEU A 14 0.57 16.64 8.52
CA LEU A 14 0.31 15.19 8.52
C LEU A 14 1.37 14.33 9.22
N ASP A 15 2.39 14.93 9.86
CA ASP A 15 3.53 14.25 10.51
C ASP A 15 4.17 13.14 9.66
N CYS A 16 4.07 13.24 8.34
CA CYS A 16 4.60 12.24 7.43
C CYS A 16 5.09 12.87 6.12
N THR A 17 6.05 12.21 5.49
CA THR A 17 6.53 12.60 4.16
C THR A 17 5.47 12.28 3.09
N PRO A 18 5.43 13.02 1.97
CA PRO A 18 4.51 12.72 0.85
C PRO A 18 4.57 11.26 0.38
N MET A 19 5.76 10.66 0.42
CA MET A 19 6.00 9.25 0.07
C MET A 19 5.36 8.27 1.07
N GLN A 20 5.35 8.60 2.37
CA GLN A 20 4.66 7.79 3.38
C GLN A 20 3.15 7.86 3.21
N TYR A 21 2.60 9.05 2.95
CA TYR A 21 1.17 9.18 2.67
C TYR A 21 0.75 8.43 1.42
N LEU A 22 1.47 8.60 0.30
CA LEU A 22 1.19 7.88 -0.93
C LEU A 22 1.28 6.36 -0.75
N ARG A 23 2.24 5.89 0.06
CA ARG A 23 2.35 4.47 0.42
C ARG A 23 1.10 3.99 1.16
N ARG A 24 0.60 4.74 2.15
CA ARG A 24 -0.63 4.39 2.88
C ARG A 24 -1.82 4.29 1.93
N VAL A 25 -2.00 5.26 1.03
CA VAL A 25 -3.08 5.24 0.04
C VAL A 25 -2.96 4.03 -0.90
N ARG A 26 -1.75 3.72 -1.40
CA ARG A 26 -1.52 2.54 -2.25
C ARG A 26 -1.78 1.24 -1.51
N LEU A 27 -1.38 1.15 -0.24
CA LEU A 27 -1.59 -0.03 0.60
C LEU A 27 -3.08 -0.28 0.84
N ASP A 28 -3.83 0.78 1.12
CA ASP A 28 -5.29 0.76 1.31
C ASP A 28 -6.04 0.31 0.06
N ARG A 29 -5.65 0.81 -1.12
CA ARG A 29 -6.22 0.35 -2.39
C ARG A 29 -5.90 -1.12 -2.68
N ALA A 30 -4.66 -1.55 -2.44
CA ALA A 30 -4.26 -2.94 -2.57
C ALA A 30 -5.03 -3.86 -1.60
N HIS A 31 -5.28 -3.41 -0.38
CA HIS A 31 -6.07 -4.15 0.60
C HIS A 31 -7.50 -4.40 0.13
N ARG A 32 -8.19 -3.37 -0.39
CA ARG A 32 -9.54 -3.54 -0.95
C ARG A 32 -9.57 -4.53 -2.10
N GLU A 33 -8.65 -4.40 -3.06
CA GLU A 33 -8.60 -5.35 -4.19
C GLU A 33 -8.27 -6.78 -3.74
N LEU A 34 -7.46 -6.96 -2.68
CA LEU A 34 -7.22 -8.30 -2.11
C LEU A 34 -8.47 -8.90 -1.45
N LEU A 35 -9.34 -8.08 -0.85
CA LEU A 35 -10.62 -8.52 -0.28
C LEU A 35 -11.65 -8.86 -1.36
N ASP A 36 -11.67 -8.07 -2.44
CA ASP A 36 -12.61 -8.25 -3.55
C ASP A 36 -12.18 -9.36 -4.52
N SER A 37 -10.93 -9.83 -4.42
CA SER A 37 -10.35 -10.87 -5.29
C SER A 37 -10.39 -12.25 -4.65
N SER A 38 -10.31 -13.28 -5.49
CA SER A 38 -10.06 -14.65 -5.06
C SER A 38 -8.72 -15.16 -5.60
N ARG A 39 -8.19 -16.23 -5.03
CA ARG A 39 -6.98 -16.90 -5.56
C ARG A 39 -7.14 -17.43 -6.99
N ALA A 40 -8.38 -17.62 -7.45
CA ALA A 40 -8.65 -18.04 -8.82
C ALA A 40 -8.54 -16.87 -9.83
N SER A 41 -8.74 -15.62 -9.36
CA SER A 41 -8.78 -14.44 -10.23
C SER A 41 -7.52 -13.58 -10.18
N ALA A 42 -6.76 -13.61 -9.08
CA ALA A 42 -5.57 -12.77 -8.92
C ALA A 42 -4.51 -13.38 -7.99
N THR A 43 -3.28 -12.87 -8.13
CA THR A 43 -2.18 -13.14 -7.19
C THR A 43 -1.81 -11.89 -6.41
N VAL A 44 -1.28 -12.08 -5.20
CA VAL A 44 -0.76 -10.98 -4.37
C VAL A 44 0.28 -10.15 -5.12
N LYS A 45 1.14 -10.77 -5.92
CA LYS A 45 2.17 -10.09 -6.72
C LYS A 45 1.56 -9.17 -7.78
N GLN A 46 0.54 -9.62 -8.49
CA GLN A 46 -0.14 -8.80 -9.50
C GLN A 46 -0.81 -7.58 -8.87
N ILE A 47 -1.50 -7.76 -7.74
CA ILE A 47 -2.18 -6.67 -7.03
C ILE A 47 -1.15 -5.68 -6.45
N ALA A 48 -0.08 -6.17 -5.83
CA ALA A 48 0.99 -5.31 -5.31
C ALA A 48 1.62 -4.45 -6.43
N ASN A 49 1.96 -5.08 -7.56
CA ASN A 49 2.53 -4.37 -8.71
C ASN A 49 1.57 -3.32 -9.28
N ARG A 50 0.27 -3.64 -9.38
CA ARG A 50 -0.77 -2.73 -9.88
C ARG A 50 -0.85 -1.44 -9.06
N TRP A 51 -0.70 -1.53 -7.74
CA TRP A 51 -0.68 -0.37 -6.85
C TRP A 51 0.70 0.25 -6.64
N GLY A 52 1.69 -0.15 -7.45
CA GLY A 52 3.01 0.48 -7.48
C GLY A 52 3.99 -0.01 -6.42
N PHE A 53 3.78 -1.21 -5.86
CA PHE A 53 4.78 -1.88 -5.02
C PHE A 53 5.65 -2.83 -5.84
N ILE A 54 6.84 -2.37 -6.20
CA ILE A 54 7.81 -3.12 -7.01
C ILE A 54 8.39 -4.32 -6.22
N HIS A 55 8.63 -4.13 -4.92
CA HIS A 55 9.23 -5.16 -4.07
C HIS A 55 8.17 -5.86 -3.22
N ILE A 56 7.85 -7.10 -3.61
CA ILE A 56 6.81 -7.91 -2.95
C ILE A 56 7.06 -8.13 -1.45
N GLY A 57 8.32 -8.32 -1.05
CA GLY A 57 8.70 -8.50 0.35
C GLY A 57 8.43 -7.24 1.19
N ARG A 58 8.78 -6.05 0.67
CA ARG A 58 8.49 -4.77 1.34
C ARG A 58 6.99 -4.50 1.43
N PHE A 59 6.24 -4.83 0.37
CA PHE A 59 4.79 -4.77 0.41
C PHE A 59 4.22 -5.65 1.53
N ALA A 60 4.64 -6.91 1.62
CA ALA A 60 4.16 -7.83 2.65
C ALA A 60 4.48 -7.34 4.07
N ILE A 61 5.66 -6.72 4.28
CA ILE A 61 6.03 -6.10 5.56
C ILE A 61 5.09 -4.94 5.90
N TYR A 62 4.96 -3.94 5.03
CA TYR A 62 4.07 -2.79 5.27
C TYR A 62 2.61 -3.21 5.45
N TYR A 63 2.18 -4.22 4.70
CA TYR A 63 0.84 -4.76 4.79
C TYR A 63 0.59 -5.39 6.16
N ARG A 64 1.51 -6.24 6.63
CA ARG A 64 1.39 -6.88 7.95
C ARG A 64 1.47 -5.87 9.08
N GLU A 65 2.34 -4.86 8.98
CA GLU A 65 2.43 -3.77 9.95
C GLU A 65 1.12 -2.97 10.05
N THR A 66 0.37 -2.84 8.94
CA THR A 66 -0.87 -2.04 8.89
C THR A 66 -2.12 -2.86 9.23
N TYR A 67 -2.21 -4.11 8.78
CA TYR A 67 -3.43 -4.93 8.86
C TYR A 67 -3.31 -6.15 9.78
N GLY A 68 -2.15 -6.36 10.43
CA GLY A 68 -1.91 -7.47 11.35
C GLY A 68 -1.81 -8.86 10.71
N ARG A 69 -2.15 -9.00 9.42
CA ARG A 69 -2.09 -10.27 8.67
C ARG A 69 -1.33 -10.11 7.36
N SER A 70 -0.90 -11.23 6.76
CA SER A 70 -0.23 -11.19 5.45
C SER A 70 -1.23 -10.93 4.32
N PRO A 71 -0.78 -10.35 3.19
CA PRO A 71 -1.66 -10.15 2.03
C PRO A 71 -2.15 -11.49 1.43
N HIS A 72 -1.36 -12.57 1.57
CA HIS A 72 -1.79 -13.93 1.20
C HIS A 72 -2.89 -14.46 2.10
N ALA A 73 -2.88 -14.12 3.40
CA ALA A 73 -3.97 -14.47 4.31
C ALA A 73 -5.24 -13.72 3.90
N THR A 74 -5.14 -12.43 3.58
CA THR A 74 -6.29 -11.65 3.12
C THR A 74 -6.90 -12.17 1.82
N LEU A 75 -6.07 -12.52 0.83
CA LEU A 75 -6.54 -13.07 -0.45
C LEU A 75 -7.15 -14.49 -0.31
N ARG A 76 -6.91 -15.17 0.80
CA ARG A 76 -7.48 -16.50 1.06
C ARG A 76 -8.89 -16.44 1.66
N GLY A 77 -9.32 -15.28 2.17
CA GLY A 77 -10.45 -15.15 3.10
C GLY A 77 -9.96 -15.25 4.54
#